data_AF-A0AAW4B2Z4-F1
#
_entry.id   AF-A0AAW4B2Z4-F1
#
_cell.length_a   1.000
_cell.length_b   1.000
_cell.length_c   1.000
_cell.angle_alpha   90.00
_cell.angle_beta   90.00
_cell.angle_gamma   90.00
#
_symmetry.space_group_name_H-M   'P 1'
#
loop_
_entity.id
_entity.type
_entity.pdbx_description
1 polymer ?
#
loop_
_entity_poly.entity_id
_entity_poly.type
_entity_poly.pdbx_seq_one_letter_code
_entity_poly.pdbx_strand_id
1 'polypeptide(L)' 'EIPNHQAENQAEIVNSLGYASATKSGRALLPAELRYNPTIFPADEDMAKGEFINDVGPEALAIYEKYWQRLRNQ' A
#
# COMPACT_ATOMS: atom_id res chain seq x y z
N GLU A 1 29.63 -4.22 0.02
CA GLU A 1 28.35 -4.73 0.54
C GLU A 1 27.41 -3.55 0.73
N ILE A 2 26.26 -3.54 0.06
CA ILE A 2 25.25 -2.49 0.27
C ILE A 2 24.61 -2.81 1.62
N PRO A 3 24.65 -1.90 2.61
CA PRO A 3 24.37 -2.28 3.98
C PRO A 3 22.87 -2.59 4.18
N ASN A 4 22.61 -3.58 5.01
CA ASN A 4 21.31 -4.18 5.31
C ASN A 4 20.27 -3.19 5.93
N HIS A 5 20.64 -1.93 6.16
CA HIS A 5 19.81 -0.88 6.77
C HIS A 5 18.49 -0.63 6.05
N GLN A 6 18.40 -0.93 4.75
CA GLN A 6 17.16 -0.75 4.02
C GLN A 6 16.05 -1.67 4.52
N ALA A 7 16.36 -2.93 4.88
CA ALA A 7 15.34 -3.88 5.34
C ALA A 7 14.81 -3.52 6.74
N GLU A 8 15.69 -3.10 7.65
CA GLU A 8 15.34 -2.69 9.01
C GLU A 8 14.47 -1.44 9.02
N ASN A 9 14.85 -0.42 8.25
CA ASN A 9 14.06 0.81 8.10
C ASN A 9 12.67 0.52 7.54
N GLN A 10 12.58 -0.40 6.58
CA GLN A 10 11.31 -0.81 5.99
C GLN A 10 10.43 -1.55 7.01
N ALA A 11 11.01 -2.42 7.84
CA ALA A 11 10.27 -3.11 8.89
C ALA A 11 9.73 -2.13 9.94
N GLU A 12 10.53 -1.11 10.31
CA GLU A 12 10.13 -0.09 11.27
C GLU A 12 8.96 0.78 10.77
N ILE A 13 8.92 1.10 9.47
CA ILE A 13 7.80 1.80 8.85
C ILE A 13 6.49 1.00 9.00
N VAL A 14 6.54 -0.32 8.80
CA VAL A 14 5.33 -1.16 8.97
C VAL A 14 4.93 -1.24 10.45
N ASN A 15 5.89 -1.40 11.36
CA ASN A 15 5.60 -1.46 12.80
C ASN A 15 4.96 -0.17 13.31
N SER A 16 5.43 0.98 12.84
CA SER A 16 4.98 2.30 13.31
C SER A 16 3.70 2.78 12.63
N LEU A 17 3.54 2.55 11.33
CA LEU A 17 2.42 3.09 10.55
C LEU A 17 1.36 2.06 10.16
N GLY A 18 1.69 0.76 10.23
CA GLY A 18 0.79 -0.33 9.83
C GLY A 18 0.60 -0.49 8.31
N TYR A 19 1.29 0.30 7.48
CA TYR A 19 1.25 0.15 6.02
C TYR A 19 2.20 -0.94 5.53
N ALA A 20 1.81 -1.66 4.49
CA ALA A 20 2.62 -2.69 3.88
C ALA A 20 3.96 -2.14 3.35
N SER A 21 5.07 -2.81 3.66
CA SER A 21 6.34 -2.52 3.02
C SER A 21 6.37 -3.08 1.60
N ALA A 22 6.97 -2.32 0.67
CA ALA A 22 7.21 -2.75 -0.70
C ALA A 22 8.33 -3.81 -0.83
N THR A 23 9.04 -4.16 0.25
CA THR A 23 10.19 -5.07 0.22
C THR A 23 9.90 -6.40 0.91
N LYS A 24 10.31 -7.50 0.25
CA LYS A 24 10.25 -8.85 0.83
C LYS A 24 11.19 -9.01 2.03
N SER A 25 12.35 -8.34 2.00
CA SER A 25 13.35 -8.39 3.07
C SER A 25 12.88 -7.71 4.36
N GLY A 26 12.23 -6.54 4.27
CA GLY A 26 11.65 -5.87 5.44
C GLY A 26 10.53 -6.68 6.09
N ARG A 27 9.66 -7.30 5.28
CA ARG A 27 8.59 -8.19 5.78
C ARG A 27 9.14 -9.36 6.61
N ALA A 28 10.29 -9.90 6.24
CA ALA A 28 10.94 -11.00 6.96
C ALA A 28 11.52 -10.61 8.33
N LEU A 29 11.50 -9.33 8.70
CA LEU A 29 11.90 -8.83 10.02
C LEU A 29 10.71 -8.50 10.94
N LEU A 30 9.48 -8.51 10.41
CA LEU A 30 8.27 -8.14 11.16
C LEU A 30 7.84 -9.21 12.17
N PRO A 31 7.20 -8.83 13.30
CA PRO A 31 6.53 -9.79 14.18
C PRO A 31 5.46 -10.58 13.41
N ALA A 32 5.18 -11.81 13.85
CA ALA A 32 4.26 -12.72 13.16
C ALA A 32 2.87 -12.11 12.92
N GLU A 33 2.38 -11.36 13.90
CA GLU A 33 1.07 -10.68 13.85
C GLU A 33 0.96 -9.71 12.66
N LEU A 34 2.02 -8.98 12.32
CA LEU A 34 2.04 -8.07 11.17
C LEU A 34 2.47 -8.78 9.89
N ARG A 35 3.44 -9.70 9.98
CA ARG A 35 3.98 -10.44 8.83
C ARG A 35 2.92 -11.25 8.10
N TYR A 36 1.98 -11.83 8.84
CA TYR A 36 0.92 -12.69 8.33
C TYR A 36 -0.47 -12.02 8.36
N ASN A 37 -0.54 -10.72 8.64
CA ASN A 37 -1.80 -9.99 8.60
C ASN A 37 -2.30 -9.88 7.14
N PRO A 38 -3.44 -10.50 6.77
CA PRO A 38 -3.94 -10.47 5.39
C PRO A 38 -4.44 -9.09 4.96
N THR A 39 -4.73 -8.18 5.90
CA THR A 39 -5.09 -6.79 5.58
C THR A 39 -3.87 -5.97 5.15
N ILE A 40 -2.68 -6.30 5.67
CA ILE A 40 -1.42 -5.64 5.30
C ILE A 40 -0.79 -6.35 4.10
N PHE A 41 -0.75 -7.68 4.15
CA PHE A 41 -0.17 -8.52 3.11
C PHE A 41 -1.18 -9.56 2.63
N PRO A 42 -2.15 -9.15 1.79
CA PRO A 42 -3.15 -10.05 1.23
C PRO A 42 -2.52 -11.17 0.40
N ALA A 43 -3.28 -12.25 0.21
CA ALA A 43 -2.88 -13.34 -0.68
C ALA A 43 -2.98 -12.91 -2.15
N ASP A 44 -2.23 -13.58 -3.03
CA ASP A 44 -2.22 -13.28 -4.46
C ASP A 44 -3.63 -13.43 -5.08
N GLU A 45 -4.43 -14.39 -4.60
CA GLU A 45 -5.83 -14.59 -5.03
C GLU A 45 -6.73 -13.41 -4.67
N ASP A 46 -6.48 -12.72 -3.56
CA ASP A 46 -7.24 -11.55 -3.15
C ASP A 46 -6.75 -10.29 -3.88
N MET A 47 -5.44 -10.18 -4.10
CA MET A 47 -4.85 -9.13 -4.93
C MET A 47 -5.38 -9.16 -6.36
N ALA A 48 -5.59 -10.35 -6.94
CA ALA A 48 -6.13 -10.52 -8.28
C ALA A 48 -7.59 -10.05 -8.44
N LYS A 49 -8.34 -9.89 -7.33
CA LYS A 49 -9.71 -9.34 -7.33
C LYS A 49 -9.72 -7.82 -7.26
N GLY A 50 -8.59 -7.19 -6.93
CA GLY A 50 -8.45 -5.75 -6.83
C GLY A 50 -8.00 -5.10 -8.13
N GLU A 51 -8.00 -3.78 -8.14
CA GLU A 51 -7.47 -2.97 -9.22
C GLU A 51 -6.53 -1.90 -8.63
N PHE A 52 -5.38 -1.71 -9.27
CA PHE A 52 -4.52 -0.57 -8.98
C PHE A 52 -5.06 0.67 -9.70
N ILE A 53 -5.17 1.78 -8.97
CA ILE A 53 -5.55 3.06 -9.56
C ILE A 53 -4.43 3.49 -10.51
N ASN A 54 -4.75 3.51 -11.80
CA ASN A 54 -3.86 3.96 -12.86
C ASN A 54 -4.16 5.41 -13.24
N ASP A 55 -3.21 6.04 -13.94
CA ASP A 55 -3.47 7.33 -14.57
C ASP A 55 -4.59 7.19 -15.62
N VAL A 56 -5.57 8.09 -15.54
CA VAL A 56 -6.75 8.14 -16.41
C VAL A 56 -6.69 9.29 -17.43
N GLY A 57 -5.63 10.10 -17.39
CA GLY A 57 -5.49 11.29 -18.21
C GLY A 57 -6.27 12.49 -17.68
N PRO A 58 -5.93 13.70 -18.16
CA PRO A 58 -6.42 14.95 -17.58
C PRO A 58 -7.93 15.15 -17.76
N GLU A 59 -8.51 14.71 -18.88
CA GLU A 59 -9.94 14.88 -19.16
C GLU A 59 -10.81 14.04 -18.22
N ALA A 60 -10.45 12.77 -18.01
CA ALA A 60 -11.18 11.89 -17.11
C ALA A 60 -10.99 12.29 -15.65
N LEU A 61 -9.78 12.70 -15.26
CA LEU A 61 -9.49 13.18 -13.91
C LEU A 61 -10.36 14.40 -13.55
N ALA A 62 -10.49 15.37 -14.46
CA ALA A 62 -11.33 16.55 -14.26
C ALA A 62 -12.83 16.18 -14.04
N ILE A 63 -13.31 15.12 -14.69
CA ILE A 63 -14.67 14.62 -14.47
C ILE A 63 -14.80 14.01 -13.07
N TYR A 64 -13.87 13.16 -12.65
CA TYR A 64 -13.89 12.56 -11.31
C TYR A 64 -13.85 13.63 -10.21
N GLU A 65 -12.98 14.62 -10.33
CA GLU A 65 -12.88 15.73 -9.38
C GLU A 65 -14.17 16.54 -9.29
N LYS A 66 -14.79 16.89 -10.43
CA LYS A 66 -16.06 17.63 -10.47
C LYS A 66 -17.15 16.92 -9.66
N TYR A 67 -17.30 15.61 -9.84
CA TYR A 67 -18.35 14.86 -9.14
C TYR A 67 -18.01 14.60 -7.68
N TRP A 68 -16.73 14.42 -7.34
CA TRP A 68 -16.28 14.32 -5.95
C TRP A 68 -16.58 15.61 -5.15
N GLN A 69 -16.29 16.79 -5.72
CA GLN A 69 -16.59 18.07 -5.06
C GLN A 69 -18.10 18.25 -4.82
N ARG A 70 -18.93 17.86 -5.80
CA ARG A 70 -20.40 17.89 -5.65
C ARG A 70 -20.90 16.91 -4.60
N LEU A 71 -20.24 15.77 -4.41
CA LEU A 71 -20.60 14.80 -3.38
C LEU A 71 -20.25 15.33 -1.98
N ARG A 72 -19.05 15.90 -1.81
CA ARG A 72 -18.56 16.37 -0.50
C ARG A 72 -19.28 17.62 0.03
N ASN A 73 -19.80 18.47 -0.86
CA ASN A 73 -20.45 19.73 -0.50
C ASN A 73 -21.99 19.60 -0.39
N GLN A 74 -22.51 18.38 -0.23
CA GLN A 74 -23.91 18.11 0.08
C GLN A 74 -24.17 18.16 1.58
#